data_AF-A0A098LBB5-F1
#
_entry.id   AF-A0A098LBB5-F1
#
_cell.length_a   1.000
_cell.length_b   1.000
_cell.length_c   1.000
_cell.angle_alpha   90.00
_cell.angle_beta   90.00
_cell.angle_gamma   90.00
#
_symmetry.space_group_name_H-M   'P 1'
#
loop_
_entity.id
_entity.type
_entity.pdbx_description
1 polymer ?
#
loop_
_entity_poly.entity_id
_entity_poly.type
_entity_poly.pdbx_seq_one_letter_code
_entity_poly.pdbx_strand_id
1 'polypeptide(L)' 'MLNAVNLLLVAFSVFHNDASGQVFVFFIMAVAAAEITVGLAILVMIYRNTGSVDINSLNKLKW' A
#
# COMPACT_ATOMS: atom_id res chain seq x y z
N MET A 1 6.22 -2.18 3.46
CA MET A 1 7.41 -1.31 3.31
C MET A 1 7.18 0.14 3.74
N LEU A 2 6.02 0.75 3.47
CA LEU A 2 5.75 2.17 3.80
C LEU A 2 5.88 2.56 5.28
N ASN A 3 5.71 1.61 6.21
CA ASN A 3 5.83 1.90 7.64
C ASN A 3 7.25 2.35 8.05
N ALA A 4 8.30 1.78 7.42
CA ALA A 4 9.68 2.20 7.69
C ALA A 4 9.93 3.66 7.23
N VAL A 5 9.33 4.04 6.11
CA VAL A 5 9.40 5.42 5.57
C VAL A 5 8.68 6.39 6.50
N ASN A 6 7.50 6.01 7.02
CA ASN A 6 6.77 6.82 7.99
C ASN A 6 7.57 7.06 9.26
N LEU A 7 8.23 6.02 9.79
CA LEU A 7 9.06 6.15 10.98
C LEU A 7 10.22 7.13 10.76
N LEU A 8 10.88 7.05 9.59
CA LEU A 8 11.96 7.95 9.22
C LEU A 8 11.49 9.41 9.09
N LEU A 9 10.34 9.63 8.46
CA LEU A 9 9.72 10.97 8.33
C LEU A 9 9.39 11.59 9.69
N VAL A 10 8.84 10.80 10.62
CA VAL A 10 8.58 11.26 11.99
C VAL A 10 9.89 11.56 12.72
N ALA A 11 10.90 10.69 12.58
CA ALA A 11 12.21 10.91 13.20
C ALA A 11 12.88 12.20 12.72
N PHE A 12 12.86 12.48 11.41
CA PHE A 12 13.41 13.72 10.86
C PHE A 12 12.58 14.96 11.18
N SER A 13 11.25 14.82 11.27
CA SER A 13 10.35 15.88 11.72
C SER A 13 10.70 16.34 13.14
N VAL A 14 10.96 15.39 14.05
CA VAL A 14 11.41 15.68 15.42
C VAL A 14 12.83 16.26 15.43
N PHE A 15 13.76 15.68 14.65
CA PHE A 15 15.16 16.13 14.63
C PHE A 15 15.33 17.56 14.10
N HIS A 16 14.58 17.95 13.08
CA HIS A 16 14.62 19.31 12.51
C HIS A 16 13.62 20.27 13.15
N ASN A 17 12.81 19.79 14.10
CA ASN A 17 11.72 20.55 14.73
C ASN A 17 10.74 21.14 13.69
N ASP A 18 10.48 20.38 12.63
CA ASP A 18 9.61 20.74 11.51
C ASP A 18 8.45 19.75 11.41
N ALA A 19 7.23 20.24 11.60
CA ALA A 19 6.01 19.42 11.57
C ALA A 19 5.66 18.88 10.16
N SER A 20 6.31 19.37 9.10
CA SER A 20 6.02 18.97 7.72
C SER A 20 6.15 17.47 7.49
N GLY A 21 7.12 16.82 8.14
CA GLY A 21 7.31 15.36 8.05
C GLY A 21 6.15 14.56 8.65
N GLN A 22 5.58 15.02 9.77
CA GLN A 22 4.38 14.40 10.35
C GLN A 22 3.14 14.61 9.48
N VAL A 23 2.97 15.79 8.88
CA VAL A 23 1.87 16.06 7.93
C VAL A 23 1.95 15.12 6.73
N PHE A 24 3.15 14.87 6.20
CA PHE A 24 3.32 13.98 5.05
C PHE A 24 2.98 12.51 5.37
N VAL A 25 3.23 12.06 6.60
CA VAL A 25 2.85 10.72 7.09
C VAL A 25 1.34 10.50 7.02
N PHE A 26 0.52 11.52 7.30
CA PHE A 26 -0.94 11.43 7.15
C PHE A 26 -1.36 11.16 5.71
N PHE A 27 -0.74 11.83 4.73
CA PHE A 27 -1.03 11.58 3.32
C PHE A 27 -0.62 10.18 2.89
N ILE A 28 0.53 9.68 3.36
CA ILE A 28 0.95 8.30 3.10
C ILE A 28 -0.06 7.31 3.65
N MET A 29 -0.58 7.52 4.87
CA MET A 29 -1.60 6.65 5.45
C MET A 29 -2.91 6.66 4.63
N ALA A 30 -3.33 7.83 4.13
CA ALA A 30 -4.51 7.95 3.28
C ALA A 30 -4.35 7.18 1.95
N VAL A 31 -3.21 7.35 1.28
CA VAL A 31 -2.91 6.63 0.03
C VAL A 31 -2.79 5.12 0.27
N ALA A 32 -2.13 4.71 1.34
CA ALA A 32 -2.01 3.30 1.70
C ALA A 32 -3.38 2.65 1.95
N ALA A 33 -4.30 3.36 2.62
CA ALA A 33 -5.67 2.87 2.81
C ALA A 33 -6.42 2.71 1.47
N ALA A 34 -6.27 3.68 0.56
CA ALA A 34 -6.87 3.60 -0.77
C ALA A 34 -6.30 2.43 -1.59
N GLU A 35 -4.98 2.25 -1.62
CA GLU A 35 -4.31 1.18 -2.35
C GLU A 35 -4.74 -0.21 -1.85
N ILE A 36 -4.77 -0.41 -0.52
CA ILE A 36 -5.20 -1.67 0.09
C ILE A 36 -6.65 -1.96 -0.27
N THR A 37 -7.54 -0.96 -0.23
CA THR A 37 -8.96 -1.13 -0.58
C THR A 37 -9.14 -1.61 -2.02
N VAL A 38 -8.45 -0.98 -2.97
CA VAL A 38 -8.51 -1.36 -4.38
C VAL A 38 -7.87 -2.73 -4.62
N GLY A 39 -6.70 -2.98 -4.02
CA GLY A 39 -5.99 -4.25 -4.15
C GLY A 39 -6.81 -5.44 -3.65
N LEU A 40 -7.45 -5.31 -2.47
CA LEU A 40 -8.35 -6.34 -1.94
C LEU A 40 -9.59 -6.53 -2.80
N ALA A 41 -10.20 -5.45 -3.30
CA ALA A 41 -11.36 -5.58 -4.19
C ALA A 41 -11.03 -6.41 -5.44
N ILE A 42 -9.86 -6.17 -6.04
CA ILE A 42 -9.36 -6.94 -7.19
C ILE A 42 -9.08 -8.39 -6.79
N LEU A 43 -8.40 -8.61 -5.65
CA LEU A 43 -8.01 -9.95 -5.20
C LEU A 43 -9.24 -10.82 -4.89
N VAL A 44 -10.26 -10.25 -4.25
CA VAL A 44 -11.55 -10.91 -4.00
C VAL A 44 -12.26 -11.25 -5.31
N MET A 45 -12.27 -10.31 -6.27
CA MET A 45 -12.87 -10.55 -7.59
C MET A 45 -12.17 -11.70 -8.34
N ILE A 46 -10.83 -11.73 -8.32
CA ILE A 46 -10.04 -12.80 -8.90
C ILE A 46 -10.38 -14.13 -8.22
N TYR A 47 -10.34 -14.18 -6.89
CA TYR A 47 -10.62 -15.40 -6.14
C TYR A 47 -12.03 -15.96 -6.43
N ARG A 48 -13.03 -15.09 -6.57
CA ARG A 48 -14.39 -15.50 -6.97
C ARG A 48 -14.47 -16.14 -8.36
N ASN A 49 -13.55 -15.78 -9.27
CA ASN A 49 -13.57 -16.26 -10.65
C ASN A 49 -12.61 -17.45 -10.89
N THR A 50 -11.51 -17.55 -10.15
CA THR A 50 -10.48 -18.58 -10.33
C THR A 50 -10.49 -19.65 -9.23
N GLY A 51 -11.12 -19.37 -8.08
CA GLY A 51 -11.08 -20.24 -6.89
C GLY A 51 -9.71 -20.32 -6.21
N SER A 52 -8.71 -19.56 -6.68
CA SER A 52 -7.34 -19.59 -6.19
C SER A 52 -6.72 -18.18 -6.20
N VAL A 53 -5.86 -17.91 -5.22
CA VAL A 53 -5.07 -16.67 -5.13
C VAL A 53 -3.67 -16.82 -5.75
N ASP A 54 -3.36 -17.98 -6.34
CA ASP A 54 -2.06 -18.21 -6.98
C ASP A 54 -1.91 -17.34 -8.23
N ILE A 55 -0.94 -16.44 -8.19
CA ILE A 55 -0.62 -15.50 -9.27
C ILE A 55 -0.18 -16.25 -10.53
N ASN A 56 0.42 -17.44 -10.39
CA ASN A 56 0.84 -18.25 -11.55
C ASN A 56 -0.35 -18.79 -12.36
N SER A 57 -1.55 -18.85 -11.76
CA SER A 57 -2.76 -19.23 -12.50
C SER A 57 -3.25 -18.12 -13.45
N LEU A 58 -2.76 -16.88 -13.29
CA LEU A 58 -3.16 -15.70 -14.06
C LEU A 58 -2.34 -15.49 -15.34
N ASN A 59 -1.91 -16.56 -16.00
CA ASN A 59 -1.02 -16.52 -17.18
C ASN A 59 -1.75 -16.56 -18.54
N LYS A 60 -3.05 -16.27 -18.58
CA LYS A 60 -3.90 -16.42 -19.78
C LYS A 60 -3.57 -15.48 -20.95
N LEU A 61 -2.71 -14.49 -20.74
CA LEU A 61 -2.29 -13.52 -21.76
C LEU A 61 -0.93 -13.86 -22.41
N LYS A 62 -0.32 -15.00 -22.07
CA LYS A 62 0.90 -15.47 -22.73
C LYS A 62 0.57 -16.13 -24.07
N TRP A 63 1.31 -15.75 -25.10
CA TRP A 63 1.25 -16.31 -26.46
C TRP A 63 1.95 -17.67 -26.52
#